data_AF-A0A958QSB4-F1
#
_entry.id   AF-A0A958QSB4-F1
#
_cell.length_a   1.000
_cell.length_b   1.000
_cell.length_c   1.000
_cell.angle_alpha   90.00
_cell.angle_beta   90.00
_cell.angle_gamma   90.00
#
_symmetry.space_group_name_H-M   'P 1'
#
loop_
_entity.id
_entity.type
_entity.pdbx_description
1 polymer ?
#
loop_
_entity_poly.entity_id
_entity_poly.type
_entity_poly.pdbx_seq_one_letter_code
_entity_poly.pdbx_strand_id
1 'polypeptide(L)'
;MKFWSSAENPAGNNQVPERRLLAAVLQRAITDYLTGEGDMRDGAEAWLMDEEPTDAPLSFAFICEALDLDMQSLRQALKLQASREHTVVRQEAAL
;
A
#
# COMPACT_ATOMS: atom_id res chain seq x y z
N MET A 1 -33.94 -0.41 25.21
CA MET A 1 -32.90 -0.13 24.20
C MET A 1 -31.64 -0.86 24.61
N LYS A 2 -31.13 -1.77 23.78
CA LYS A 2 -29.90 -2.52 24.09
C LYS A 2 -28.71 -1.60 23.86
N PHE A 3 -28.08 -1.18 24.96
CA PHE A 3 -26.77 -0.54 24.97
C PHE A 3 -25.75 -1.59 24.52
N TRP A 4 -25.15 -1.40 23.35
CA TRP A 4 -23.93 -2.12 23.04
C TRP A 4 -22.82 -1.47 23.84
N SER A 5 -22.49 -2.09 24.97
CA SER A 5 -21.35 -1.73 25.79
C SER A 5 -20.10 -1.69 24.91
N SER A 6 -19.50 -0.51 24.80
CA SER A 6 -18.13 -0.34 24.37
C SER A 6 -17.27 -1.28 25.18
N ALA A 7 -16.85 -2.39 24.58
CA ALA A 7 -15.84 -3.25 25.17
C ALA A 7 -14.59 -2.39 25.35
N GLU A 8 -14.23 -2.19 26.60
CA GLU A 8 -12.99 -1.56 27.05
C GLU A 8 -11.82 -2.20 26.31
N ASN A 9 -11.22 -1.45 25.38
CA ASN A 9 -9.98 -1.83 24.73
C ASN A 9 -8.86 -1.21 25.57
N PRO A 10 -8.02 -2.01 26.26
CA PRO A 10 -6.99 -1.48 27.14
C PRO A 10 -6.06 -0.59 26.34
N ALA A 11 -5.90 0.64 26.83
CA ALA A 11 -5.24 1.74 26.17
C ALA A 11 -3.86 1.35 25.59
N GLY A 12 -3.64 1.68 24.32
CA GLY A 12 -2.32 1.55 23.73
C GLY A 12 -2.15 2.05 22.30
N ASN A 13 -3.20 2.21 21.49
CA ASN A 13 -3.19 3.10 20.32
C ASN A 13 -4.59 3.12 19.72
N ASN A 14 -5.34 4.21 19.90
CA ASN A 14 -6.58 4.46 19.17
C ASN A 14 -6.22 4.81 17.73
N GLN A 15 -5.59 3.89 16.99
CA GLN A 15 -5.33 4.08 15.56
C GLN A 15 -6.69 4.18 14.88
N VAL A 16 -7.01 5.42 14.53
CA VAL A 16 -8.24 5.85 13.87
C VAL A 16 -8.57 4.84 12.76
N PRO A 17 -9.78 4.27 12.71
CA PRO A 17 -10.18 3.28 11.70
C PRO A 17 -9.81 3.69 10.28
N GLU A 18 -9.88 4.99 9.98
CA GLU A 18 -9.43 5.60 8.74
C GLU A 18 -7.95 5.32 8.46
N ARG A 19 -7.04 5.58 9.39
CA ARG A 19 -5.60 5.30 9.23
C ARG A 19 -5.34 3.83 8.92
N ARG A 20 -6.10 2.91 9.54
CA ARG A 20 -6.00 1.47 9.25
C ARG A 20 -6.47 1.13 7.84
N LEU A 21 -7.53 1.78 7.36
CA LEU A 21 -8.01 1.63 5.99
C LEU A 21 -6.96 2.13 4.99
N LEU A 22 -6.38 3.32 5.21
CA LEU A 22 -5.34 3.86 4.32
C LEU A 22 -4.12 2.94 4.24
N ALA A 23 -3.65 2.43 5.38
CA ALA A 23 -2.55 1.47 5.42
C ALA A 23 -2.89 0.16 4.70
N ALA A 24 -4.13 -0.35 4.84
CA ALA A 24 -4.57 -1.56 4.16
C ALA A 24 -4.66 -1.38 2.64
N VAL A 25 -5.14 -0.22 2.17
CA VAL A 25 -5.17 0.13 0.75
C VAL A 25 -3.75 0.17 0.18
N LEU A 26 -2.83 0.85 0.87
CA LEU A 26 -1.42 0.91 0.46
C LEU A 26 -0.77 -0.47 0.44
N GLN A 27 -0.97 -1.26 1.50
CA GLN A 27 -0.41 -2.61 1.60
C GLN A 27 -0.90 -3.51 0.47
N ARG A 28 -2.19 -3.42 0.11
CA ARG A 28 -2.74 -4.16 -1.04
C ARG A 28 -2.06 -3.76 -2.34
N ALA A 29 -1.99 -2.47 -2.64
CA ALA A 29 -1.34 -1.98 -3.87
C ALA A 29 0.13 -2.41 -3.95
N ILE A 30 0.87 -2.35 -2.85
CA ILE A 30 2.26 -2.81 -2.80
C ILE A 30 2.35 -4.31 -3.05
N THR A 31 1.47 -5.12 -2.45
CA THR A 31 1.46 -6.57 -2.63
C THR A 31 1.14 -6.94 -4.08
N ASP A 32 0.10 -6.32 -4.64
CA ASP A 32 -0.34 -6.50 -6.01
C ASP A 32 0.78 -6.08 -7.00
N TYR A 33 1.55 -5.02 -6.70
CA TYR A 33 2.67 -4.58 -7.53
C TYR A 33 3.89 -5.51 -7.47
N LEU A 34 4.28 -5.95 -6.27
CA LEU A 34 5.50 -6.73 -6.08
C LEU A 34 5.31 -8.19 -6.47
N THR A 35 4.16 -8.78 -6.13
CA THR A 35 3.90 -10.22 -6.26
C THR A 35 2.81 -10.57 -7.25
N GLY A 36 2.02 -9.59 -7.71
CA GLY A 36 0.94 -9.81 -8.67
C GLY A 36 1.46 -10.07 -10.09
N GLU A 37 0.55 -10.54 -10.93
CA GLU A 37 0.80 -10.88 -12.33
C GLU A 37 -0.24 -10.22 -13.24
N GLY A 38 0.14 -9.95 -14.49
CA GLY A 38 -0.74 -9.38 -15.52
C GLY A 38 -1.44 -8.09 -15.08
N ASP A 39 -2.73 -8.00 -15.39
CA ASP A 39 -3.57 -6.81 -15.12
C ASP A 39 -3.57 -6.35 -13.66
N MET A 40 -3.38 -7.27 -12.71
CA MET A 40 -3.33 -6.94 -11.27
C MET A 40 -2.10 -6.09 -10.95
N ARG A 41 -0.93 -6.51 -11.44
CA ARG A 41 0.33 -5.78 -11.26
C ARG A 41 0.31 -4.47 -12.03
N ASP A 42 -0.17 -4.49 -13.28
CA ASP A 42 -0.21 -3.30 -14.13
C ASP A 42 -1.13 -2.23 -13.55
N GLY A 43 -2.29 -2.63 -13.00
CA GLY A 43 -3.19 -1.71 -12.30
C GLY A 43 -2.58 -1.14 -11.02
N ALA A 44 -1.87 -1.97 -10.25
CA ALA A 44 -1.18 -1.51 -9.04
C ALA A 44 -0.02 -0.56 -9.38
N GLU A 45 0.74 -0.84 -10.43
CA GLU A 45 1.80 0.04 -10.93
C GLU A 45 1.24 1.39 -11.36
N ALA A 46 0.18 1.40 -12.17
CA ALA A 46 -0.46 2.61 -12.63
C ALA A 46 -0.91 3.49 -11.45
N TRP A 47 -1.50 2.89 -10.40
CA TRP A 47 -1.93 3.62 -9.21
C TRP A 47 -0.76 4.13 -8.34
N LEU A 48 0.28 3.32 -8.11
CA LEU A 48 1.45 3.71 -7.31
C LEU A 48 2.29 4.79 -7.99
N MET A 49 2.36 4.77 -9.32
CA MET A 49 3.21 5.65 -10.11
C MET A 49 2.46 6.86 -10.67
N ASP A 50 1.17 7.00 -10.36
CA ASP A 50 0.33 8.12 -10.81
C ASP A 50 0.92 9.48 -10.39
N GLU A 51 1.34 10.28 -11.37
CA GLU A 51 1.96 11.58 -11.14
C GLU A 51 0.92 12.70 -11.05
N GLU A 52 -0.36 12.42 -11.33
CA GLU A 52 -1.38 13.44 -11.24
C GLU A 52 -1.56 13.88 -9.79
N PRO A 53 -1.32 15.16 -9.46
CA PRO A 53 -1.60 15.70 -8.14
C PRO A 53 -3.11 15.79 -7.98
N THR A 54 -3.72 14.68 -7.59
CA THR A 54 -5.14 14.62 -7.30
C THR A 54 -5.35 14.64 -5.79
N ASP A 55 -6.11 15.63 -5.31
CA ASP A 55 -6.74 15.62 -3.98
C ASP A 55 -7.87 14.55 -3.90
N ALA A 56 -7.85 13.58 -4.82
CA ALA A 56 -8.82 12.51 -4.87
C ALA A 56 -8.68 11.65 -3.60
N PRO A 57 -9.78 11.38 -2.88
CA PRO A 57 -9.74 10.49 -1.74
C PRO A 57 -9.12 9.14 -2.14
N LEU A 58 -8.21 8.64 -1.32
CA LEU A 58 -7.49 7.37 -1.55
C LEU A 58 -6.56 7.37 -2.78
N SER A 59 -6.16 8.53 -3.32
CA SER A 59 -5.01 8.58 -4.22
C SER A 59 -3.73 8.16 -3.48
N PHE A 60 -2.73 7.70 -4.22
CA PHE A 60 -1.43 7.34 -3.62
C PHE A 60 -0.79 8.53 -2.89
N ALA A 61 -0.88 9.73 -3.47
CA ALA A 61 -0.38 10.97 -2.88
C ALA A 61 -1.12 11.29 -1.56
N PHE A 62 -2.45 11.23 -1.57
CA PHE A 62 -3.29 11.44 -0.37
C PHE A 62 -2.92 10.47 0.75
N ILE A 63 -2.73 9.18 0.41
CA ILE A 63 -2.38 8.16 1.39
C ILE A 63 -0.98 8.38 1.96
N CYS A 64 0.00 8.76 1.13
CA CYS A 64 1.34 9.07 1.62
C CYS A 64 1.32 10.26 2.60
N GLU A 65 0.60 11.33 2.27
CA GLU A 65 0.45 12.48 3.16
C GLU A 65 -0.24 12.09 4.48
N ALA A 66 -1.39 11.40 4.42
CA ALA A 66 -2.14 11.01 5.60
C ALA A 66 -1.42 10.00 6.49
N LEU A 67 -0.47 9.23 5.95
CA LEU A 67 0.37 8.28 6.69
C LEU A 67 1.75 8.82 7.08
N ASP A 68 2.08 10.08 6.73
CA ASP A 68 3.38 10.72 6.95
C ASP A 68 4.53 9.95 6.28
N LEU A 69 4.36 9.63 5.00
CA LEU A 69 5.32 8.90 4.16
C LEU A 69 5.86 9.78 3.04
N ASP A 70 7.16 9.70 2.77
CA ASP A 70 7.75 10.35 1.60
C ASP A 70 7.44 9.56 0.32
N MET A 71 6.62 10.17 -0.54
CA MET A 71 6.09 9.56 -1.76
C MET A 71 7.21 9.11 -2.71
N GLN A 72 8.24 9.94 -2.92
CA GLN A 72 9.29 9.67 -3.89
C GLN A 72 10.23 8.54 -3.43
N SER A 73 10.61 8.58 -2.15
CA SER A 73 11.42 7.53 -1.52
C SER A 73 10.69 6.18 -1.54
N LEU A 74 9.37 6.17 -1.27
CA LEU A 74 8.57 4.97 -1.33
C LEU A 74 8.52 4.39 -2.76
N ARG A 75 8.26 5.22 -3.78
CA ARG A 75 8.30 4.79 -5.19
C ARG A 75 9.65 4.22 -5.59
N GLN A 76 10.73 4.87 -5.19
CA GLN A 76 12.09 4.41 -5.49
C GLN A 76 12.36 3.05 -4.84
N ALA A 77 11.96 2.86 -3.57
CA ALA A 77 12.09 1.60 -2.86
C ALA A 77 11.29 0.48 -3.54
N LEU A 78 10.05 0.74 -3.96
CA LEU A 78 9.20 -0.23 -4.64
C LEU A 78 9.78 -0.65 -5.99
N LYS A 79 10.27 0.31 -6.81
CA LYS A 79 10.95 0.00 -8.08
C LYS A 79 12.18 -0.88 -7.87
N LEU A 80 12.98 -0.58 -6.84
CA LEU A 80 14.15 -1.38 -6.50
C LEU A 80 13.75 -2.80 -6.08
N GLN A 81 12.73 -2.95 -5.24
CA GLN A 81 12.24 -4.28 -4.82
C GLN A 81 11.68 -5.09 -5.98
N ALA A 82 10.85 -4.50 -6.84
CA ALA A 82 10.29 -5.17 -8.01
C ALA A 82 11.38 -5.70 -8.97
N SER A 83 12.49 -4.97 -9.12
CA SER A 83 13.64 -5.42 -9.91
C SER A 83 14.38 -6.62 -9.29
N ARG A 84 14.37 -6.75 -7.95
CA ARG A 84 15.03 -7.84 -7.22
C ARG A 84 14.21 -9.13 -7.26
N GLU A 85 12.90 -9.04 -7.06
CA GLU A 85 11.96 -10.16 -7.16
C GLU A 85 12.06 -10.85 -8.54
N HIS A 86 12.09 -10.06 -9.62
CA HIS A 86 12.25 -10.57 -10.99
C HIS A 86 13.60 -11.28 -11.23
N THR A 87 14.65 -10.89 -10.49
CA THR A 87 15.98 -11.49 -10.66
C THR A 87 16.05 -12.86 -9.97
N VAL A 88 15.39 -13.04 -8.83
CA VAL A 88 15.40 -14.31 -8.07
C VAL A 88 14.60 -15.39 -8.78
N VAL A 89 13.39 -15.08 -9.24
CA VAL A 89 12.51 -16.05 -9.93
C VAL A 89 13.15 -16.57 -11.24
N ARG A 90 13.92 -15.73 -11.94
CA ARG A 90 14.60 -16.13 -13.18
C ARG A 90 15.80 -17.05 -12.96
N GLN A 91 16.41 -17.05 -11.78
CA GLN A 91 17.51 -17.96 -11.45
C GLN A 91 17.01 -19.36 -11.06
N GLU A 92 15.84 -19.48 -10.44
CA GLU A 92 15.24 -20.77 -10.11
C GLU A 92 14.66 -21.50 -11.33
N ALA A 93 14.12 -20.76 -12.31
CA ALA A 93 13.61 -21.34 -13.56
C ALA A 93 14.72 -21.79 -14.55
N ALA A 94 16.00 -21.56 -14.24
CA ALA A 94 17.15 -21.90 -15.07
C ALA A 94 18.00 -23.06 -14.52
N LEU A 95 17.53 -23.72 -13.44
CA LEU A 95 18.11 -24.93 -12.83
C LEU A 95 17.19 -26.14 -13.07
#